data_AF-A0A955HGX5-F1
#
_entry.id   AF-A0A955HGX5-F1
#
_cell.length_a   1.000
_cell.length_b   1.000
_cell.length_c   1.000
_cell.angle_alpha   90.00
_cell.angle_beta   90.00
_cell.angle_gamma   90.00
#
_symmetry.space_group_name_H-M   'P 1'
#
loop_
_entity.id
_entity.type
_entity.pdbx_description
1 polymer ?
#
loop_
_entity_poly.entity_id
_entity_poly.type
_entity_poly.pdbx_seq_one_letter_code
_entity_poly.pdbx_strand_id
1 'polypeptide(L)'
;MMQTIAKLLPAISFVLVCTLLLLFTEPVAYMKTLVSGMNAVSYISYVLMLTLAIVLMPLTVMPLIPVASAVMGPFATALLSIVGWTLGGVLAFLIARYVGRPALERFVNLGTLDELTARIPQNSRFMVIVLLRLTLPVDIVSYAIGFTSSVSLLEYTLATLVGVTWFSFAFAYLGDALLTGNKPLLIELTGASLLIFFGAWLWLRRTHRRN
;
A
#
# COMPACT_ATOMS: atom_id res chain seq x y z
N MET A 1 25.99 5.20 11.91
CA MET A 1 25.53 3.80 11.73
C MET A 1 24.01 3.67 11.79
N MET A 2 23.33 4.29 12.75
CA MET A 2 21.86 4.24 12.94
C MET A 2 21.02 4.76 11.75
N GLN A 3 21.49 5.80 11.04
CA GLN A 3 20.79 6.36 9.86
C GLN A 3 20.81 5.44 8.63
N THR A 4 21.76 4.50 8.52
CA THR A 4 21.84 3.56 7.40
C THR A 4 20.85 2.40 7.61
N ILE A 5 20.69 1.96 8.86
CA ILE A 5 19.77 0.90 9.27
C ILE A 5 18.31 1.33 9.05
N ALA A 6 17.96 2.58 9.39
CA ALA A 6 16.62 3.13 9.17
C ALA A 6 16.21 3.19 7.68
N LYS A 7 17.18 3.36 6.76
CA LYS A 7 16.93 3.40 5.30
C LYS A 7 16.77 2.00 4.69
N LEU A 8 17.37 0.99 5.31
CA LEU A 8 17.26 -0.40 4.90
C LEU A 8 16.05 -1.10 5.53
N LEU A 9 15.48 -0.53 6.60
CA LEU A 9 14.29 -1.03 7.28
C LEU A 9 13.12 -1.38 6.34
N PRO A 10 12.72 -0.54 5.36
CA PRO A 10 11.65 -0.89 4.41
C PRO A 10 12.02 -2.06 3.49
N ALA A 11 13.28 -2.17 3.05
CA ALA A 11 13.74 -3.28 2.22
C ALA A 11 13.84 -4.59 3.03
N ILE A 12 14.31 -4.51 4.27
CA ILE A 12 14.39 -5.65 5.19
C ILE A 12 13.00 -6.13 5.59
N SER A 13 12.08 -5.22 5.87
CA SER A 13 10.67 -5.58 6.16
C SER A 13 9.98 -6.14 4.94
N PHE A 14 10.25 -5.64 3.73
CA PHE A 14 9.78 -6.26 2.48
C PHE A 14 10.29 -7.70 2.32
N VAL A 15 11.60 -7.93 2.49
CA VAL A 15 12.21 -9.28 2.40
C VAL A 15 11.69 -10.21 3.49
N LEU A 16 11.54 -9.72 4.73
CA LEU A 16 11.00 -10.48 5.85
C LEU A 16 9.55 -10.86 5.61
N VAL A 17 8.73 -9.94 5.09
CA VAL A 17 7.33 -10.18 4.72
C VAL A 17 7.26 -11.21 3.59
N CYS A 18 8.09 -11.08 2.54
CA CYS A 18 8.21 -12.10 1.50
C CYS A 18 8.58 -13.47 2.08
N THR A 19 9.53 -13.52 3.02
CA THR A 19 9.98 -14.77 3.66
C THR A 19 8.91 -15.39 4.57
N LEU A 20 8.17 -14.58 5.33
CA LEU A 20 7.03 -15.02 6.13
C LEU A 20 5.89 -15.54 5.27
N LEU A 21 5.60 -14.88 4.14
CA LEU A 21 4.60 -15.34 3.17
C LEU A 21 4.98 -16.67 2.51
N LEU A 22 6.28 -16.96 2.35
CA LEU A 22 6.78 -18.25 1.87
C LEU A 22 6.58 -19.40 2.87
N LEU A 23 6.40 -19.11 4.16
CA LEU A 23 6.24 -20.12 5.22
C LEU A 23 4.78 -20.54 5.49
N PHE A 24 3.79 -19.78 5.00
CA PHE A 24 2.37 -20.10 5.17
C PHE A 24 1.78 -20.74 3.89
N THR A 25 2.03 -22.04 3.72
CA THR A 25 1.51 -22.85 2.59
C THR A 25 0.08 -23.37 2.79
N GLU A 26 -0.39 -23.52 4.04
CA GLU A 26 -1.70 -24.13 4.37
C GLU A 26 -2.95 -23.30 3.99
N PRO A 27 -2.97 -21.95 4.05
CA PRO A 27 -4.14 -21.16 3.64
C PRO A 27 -4.42 -21.23 2.13
N VAL A 28 -3.41 -21.59 1.33
CA VAL A 28 -3.45 -21.56 -0.14
C VAL A 28 -4.24 -22.76 -0.71
N ALA A 29 -4.20 -23.91 -0.04
CA ALA A 29 -4.92 -25.11 -0.46
C ALA A 29 -6.44 -25.01 -0.24
N TYR A 30 -6.87 -24.40 0.87
CA TYR A 30 -8.29 -24.18 1.18
C TYR A 30 -8.92 -23.09 0.30
N MET A 31 -8.14 -22.10 -0.14
CA MET A 31 -8.61 -21.05 -1.06
C MET A 31 -8.74 -21.60 -2.50
N LYS A 32 -7.90 -22.55 -2.92
CA LYS A 32 -8.00 -23.19 -4.26
C LYS A 32 -9.31 -23.96 -4.47
N THR A 33 -9.90 -24.54 -3.43
CA THR A 33 -11.18 -25.27 -3.53
C THR A 33 -12.39 -24.33 -3.56
N LEU A 34 -12.33 -23.18 -2.88
CA LEU A 34 -13.33 -22.08 -3.01
C LEU A 34 -13.31 -21.41 -4.40
N VAL A 35 -12.22 -21.56 -5.15
CA VAL A 35 -11.93 -20.87 -6.43
C VAL A 35 -12.46 -21.61 -7.66
N SER A 36 -13.19 -22.71 -7.48
CA SER A 36 -13.90 -23.40 -8.58
C SER A 36 -15.07 -22.61 -9.20
N GLY A 37 -15.26 -21.34 -8.82
CA GLY A 37 -16.15 -20.39 -9.50
C GLY A 37 -15.54 -18.98 -9.57
N MET A 38 -14.87 -18.65 -10.68
CA MET A 38 -14.55 -17.27 -11.04
C MET A 38 -15.84 -16.52 -11.40
N ASN A 39 -16.53 -16.00 -10.38
CA ASN A 39 -17.83 -15.35 -10.51
C ASN A 39 -17.71 -13.88 -10.07
N ALA A 40 -18.65 -13.02 -10.48
CA ALA A 40 -18.68 -11.61 -10.06
C ALA A 40 -18.65 -11.43 -8.52
N VAL A 41 -19.17 -12.41 -7.78
CA VAL A 41 -19.15 -12.45 -6.31
C VAL A 41 -17.72 -12.44 -5.76
N SER A 42 -16.77 -13.15 -6.38
CA SER A 42 -15.37 -13.25 -5.94
C SER A 42 -14.64 -11.91 -6.08
N TYR A 43 -14.92 -11.16 -7.14
CA TYR A 43 -14.36 -9.82 -7.34
C TYR A 43 -14.92 -8.80 -6.33
N ILE A 44 -16.23 -8.82 -6.11
CA ILE A 44 -16.90 -7.91 -5.17
C ILE A 44 -16.42 -8.19 -3.74
N SER A 45 -16.38 -9.46 -3.33
CA SER A 45 -15.93 -9.84 -1.99
C SER A 45 -14.46 -9.50 -1.74
N TYR A 46 -13.59 -9.64 -2.74
CA TYR A 46 -12.21 -9.19 -2.67
C TYR A 46 -12.09 -7.67 -2.44
N VAL A 47 -12.81 -6.86 -3.21
CA VAL A 47 -12.83 -5.39 -3.05
C VAL A 47 -13.36 -4.99 -1.68
N LEU A 48 -14.44 -5.64 -1.22
CA LEU A 48 -15.01 -5.39 0.10
C LEU A 48 -14.05 -5.76 1.22
N MET A 49 -13.38 -6.91 1.13
CA MET A 49 -12.37 -7.31 2.12
C MET A 49 -11.23 -6.29 2.20
N LEU A 50 -10.68 -5.85 1.06
CA LEU A 50 -9.65 -4.81 1.04
C LEU A 50 -10.14 -3.49 1.64
N THR A 51 -11.36 -3.09 1.29
CA THR A 51 -11.97 -1.84 1.77
C THR A 51 -12.16 -1.89 3.28
N LEU A 52 -12.77 -2.96 3.80
CA LEU A 52 -13.00 -3.16 5.23
C LEU A 52 -11.69 -3.30 5.99
N ALA A 53 -10.70 -3.98 5.41
CA ALA A 53 -9.41 -4.16 6.05
C ALA A 53 -8.61 -2.85 6.17
N ILE A 54 -8.88 -1.82 5.36
CA ILE A 54 -8.34 -0.47 5.60
C ILE A 54 -9.12 0.26 6.70
N VAL A 55 -10.44 0.11 6.72
CA VAL A 55 -11.33 0.87 7.60
C VAL A 55 -11.27 0.36 9.04
N LEU A 56 -11.42 -0.94 9.24
CA LEU A 56 -11.67 -1.55 10.55
C LEU A 56 -10.42 -1.63 11.44
N MET A 57 -9.24 -1.71 10.84
CA MET A 57 -8.01 -1.91 11.58
C MET A 57 -6.86 -1.55 10.63
N PRO A 58 -5.77 -0.91 11.05
CA PRO A 58 -4.56 -0.86 10.25
C PRO A 58 -3.89 -2.24 10.19
N LEU A 59 -4.64 -3.23 9.72
CA LEU A 59 -4.18 -4.59 9.48
C LEU A 59 -3.47 -4.57 8.14
N THR A 60 -2.24 -5.07 8.14
CA THR A 60 -1.48 -5.32 6.93
C THR A 60 -2.21 -6.40 6.11
N VAL A 61 -3.07 -5.98 5.17
CA VAL A 61 -3.77 -6.83 4.19
C VAL A 61 -2.83 -7.46 3.15
N MET A 62 -1.52 -7.37 3.40
CA MET A 62 -0.41 -7.81 2.57
C MET A 62 -0.52 -9.28 2.10
N PRO A 63 -1.02 -10.26 2.88
CA PRO A 63 -1.12 -11.63 2.41
C PRO A 63 -2.19 -11.86 1.33
N LEU A 64 -3.19 -10.97 1.21
CA LEU A 64 -4.36 -11.22 0.37
C LEU A 64 -4.06 -11.05 -1.13
N ILE A 65 -3.16 -10.13 -1.48
CA ILE A 65 -2.88 -9.77 -2.88
C ILE A 65 -2.20 -10.90 -3.65
N PRO A 66 -1.12 -11.53 -3.14
CA PRO A 66 -0.52 -12.67 -3.84
C PRO A 66 -1.52 -13.79 -4.09
N VAL A 67 -2.30 -14.15 -3.07
CA VAL A 67 -3.26 -15.25 -3.18
C VAL A 67 -4.36 -14.92 -4.18
N ALA A 68 -4.90 -13.70 -4.14
CA ALA A 68 -5.85 -13.24 -5.15
C ALA A 68 -5.23 -13.26 -6.55
N SER A 69 -3.99 -12.82 -6.69
CA SER A 69 -3.29 -12.78 -7.98
C SER A 69 -3.17 -14.15 -8.64
N ALA A 70 -2.82 -15.18 -7.86
CA ALA A 70 -2.75 -16.56 -8.37
C ALA A 70 -4.13 -17.15 -8.76
N VAL A 71 -5.22 -16.57 -8.24
CA VAL A 71 -6.60 -17.05 -8.39
C VAL A 71 -7.32 -16.38 -9.55
N MET A 72 -7.25 -15.06 -9.65
CA MET A 72 -7.99 -14.24 -10.61
C MET A 72 -7.09 -13.60 -11.68
N GLY A 73 -5.79 -13.82 -11.60
CA GLY A 73 -4.78 -13.26 -12.49
C GLY A 73 -4.28 -11.89 -12.02
N PRO A 74 -2.99 -11.58 -12.25
CA PRO A 74 -2.35 -10.39 -11.71
C PRO A 74 -2.96 -9.08 -12.19
N PHE A 75 -3.41 -9.02 -13.44
CA PHE A 75 -4.03 -7.82 -13.99
C PHE A 75 -5.36 -7.48 -13.31
N ALA A 76 -6.25 -8.47 -13.15
CA ALA A 76 -7.54 -8.27 -12.49
C ALA A 76 -7.36 -7.95 -11.01
N THR A 77 -6.44 -8.65 -10.32
CA THR A 77 -6.10 -8.35 -8.94
C THR A 77 -5.57 -6.94 -8.77
N ALA A 78 -4.71 -6.45 -9.66
CA ALA A 78 -4.20 -5.08 -9.60
C ALA A 78 -5.34 -4.06 -9.72
N LEU A 79 -6.21 -4.18 -10.72
CA LEU A 79 -7.34 -3.25 -10.90
C LEU A 79 -8.29 -3.25 -9.71
N LEU A 80 -8.66 -4.43 -9.22
CA LEU A 80 -9.56 -4.55 -8.06
C LEU A 80 -8.89 -4.06 -6.77
N SER A 81 -7.57 -4.22 -6.65
CA SER A 81 -6.79 -3.66 -5.53
C SER A 81 -6.83 -2.14 -5.52
N ILE A 82 -6.66 -1.51 -6.70
CA ILE A 82 -6.74 -0.04 -6.83
C ILE A 82 -8.10 0.44 -6.34
N VAL A 83 -9.18 -0.23 -6.76
CA VAL A 83 -10.54 0.11 -6.33
C VAL A 83 -10.72 -0.08 -4.83
N GLY A 84 -10.39 -1.26 -4.29
CA GLY A 84 -10.56 -1.56 -2.86
C GLY A 84 -9.74 -0.66 -1.96
N TRP A 85 -8.47 -0.40 -2.31
CA TRP A 85 -7.62 0.51 -1.56
C TRP A 85 -8.06 1.96 -1.62
N THR A 86 -8.52 2.42 -2.78
CA THR A 86 -9.04 3.78 -2.93
C THR A 86 -10.33 3.95 -2.15
N LEU A 87 -11.26 3.00 -2.22
CA LEU A 87 -12.52 3.04 -1.46
C LEU A 87 -12.28 3.00 0.05
N GLY A 88 -11.44 2.07 0.53
CA GLY A 88 -11.07 1.99 1.94
C GLY A 88 -10.39 3.26 2.43
N GLY A 89 -9.48 3.81 1.63
CA GLY A 89 -8.83 5.08 1.93
C GLY A 89 -9.81 6.25 1.97
N VAL A 90 -10.75 6.34 1.04
CA VAL A 90 -11.80 7.37 1.04
C VAL A 90 -12.66 7.27 2.30
N LEU A 91 -13.08 6.05 2.68
CA LEU A 91 -13.86 5.85 3.90
C LEU A 91 -13.07 6.26 5.14
N ALA A 92 -11.82 5.81 5.28
CA ALA A 92 -10.95 6.20 6.39
C ALA A 92 -10.75 7.73 6.47
N PHE A 93 -10.54 8.39 5.33
CA PHE A 93 -10.43 9.85 5.25
C PHE A 93 -11.72 10.54 5.72
N LEU A 94 -12.89 10.06 5.28
CA LEU A 94 -14.18 10.64 5.66
C LEU A 94 -14.50 10.39 7.14
N ILE A 95 -14.19 9.20 7.66
CA ILE A 95 -14.33 8.88 9.08
C ILE A 95 -13.49 9.86 9.91
N ALA A 96 -12.21 10.06 9.57
CA ALA A 96 -11.38 11.06 10.25
C ALA A 96 -11.94 12.48 10.13
N ARG A 97 -12.48 12.86 8.96
CA ARG A 97 -13.03 14.20 8.70
C ARG A 97 -14.27 14.52 9.54
N TYR A 98 -15.16 13.54 9.73
CA TYR A 98 -16.48 13.79 10.34
C TYR A 98 -16.62 13.28 11.78
N VAL A 99 -15.95 12.18 12.16
CA VAL A 99 -16.06 11.59 13.50
C VAL A 99 -15.19 12.33 14.53
N GLY A 100 -14.18 13.06 14.05
CA GLY A 100 -13.36 13.97 14.87
C GLY A 100 -12.18 13.29 15.58
N ARG A 101 -11.19 14.11 15.97
CA ARG A 101 -9.92 13.69 16.60
C ARG A 101 -10.06 12.85 17.89
N PRO A 102 -10.96 13.17 18.85
CA PRO A 102 -10.94 12.52 20.17
C PRO A 102 -11.19 11.01 20.15
N ALA A 103 -11.94 10.53 19.16
CA ALA A 103 -12.23 9.10 19.00
C ALA A 103 -11.01 8.30 18.50
N LEU A 104 -10.11 8.95 17.76
CA LEU A 104 -9.00 8.32 17.04
C LEU A 104 -7.64 8.55 17.71
N GLU A 105 -7.48 9.58 18.55
CA GLU A 105 -6.29 9.79 19.41
C GLU A 105 -6.02 8.61 20.36
N ARG A 106 -7.06 7.82 20.68
CA ARG A 106 -6.93 6.59 21.48
C ARG A 106 -6.25 5.44 20.74
N PHE A 107 -6.23 5.49 19.40
CA PHE A 107 -5.73 4.41 18.54
C PHE A 107 -4.48 4.80 17.77
N VAL A 108 -4.25 6.10 17.53
CA VAL A 108 -3.14 6.61 16.71
C VAL A 108 -2.50 7.83 17.38
N ASN A 109 -1.16 7.86 17.44
CA ASN A 109 -0.42 9.04 17.91
C ASN A 109 -0.51 10.17 16.87
N LEU A 110 -1.41 11.13 17.09
CA LEU A 110 -1.67 12.22 16.14
C LEU A 110 -0.57 13.29 16.10
N GLY A 111 0.35 13.35 17.08
CA GLY A 111 1.37 14.39 17.15
C GLY A 111 2.34 14.36 15.96
N THR A 112 2.80 13.17 15.57
CA THR A 112 3.66 12.99 14.38
C THR A 112 2.94 13.32 13.08
N LEU A 113 1.61 13.11 13.04
CA LEU A 113 0.78 13.37 11.86
C LEU A 113 0.56 14.87 11.65
N ASP A 114 0.42 15.65 12.73
CA ASP A 114 0.29 17.10 12.65
C ASP A 114 1.55 17.76 12.10
N GLU A 115 2.73 17.31 12.53
CA GLU A 115 3.99 17.80 11.97
C GLU A 115 4.16 17.46 10.49
N LEU A 116 3.73 16.26 10.08
CA LEU A 116 3.74 15.82 8.68
C LEU A 116 2.80 16.67 7.83
N THR A 117 1.61 16.98 8.35
CA THR A 117 0.58 17.69 7.58
C THR A 117 0.79 19.21 7.58
N ALA A 118 1.34 19.78 8.66
CA ALA A 118 1.72 21.19 8.74
C ALA A 118 2.85 21.56 7.76
N ARG A 119 3.67 20.58 7.36
CA ARG A 119 4.76 20.77 6.40
C ARG A 119 4.34 20.60 4.94
N ILE A 120 3.08 20.25 4.65
CA ILE A 120 2.62 20.04 3.27
C ILE A 120 2.36 21.41 2.61
N PRO A 121 3.17 21.84 1.62
CA PRO A 121 2.96 23.11 0.94
C PRO A 121 1.65 23.06 0.15
N GLN A 122 0.87 24.16 0.18
CA GLN A 122 -0.41 24.21 -0.53
C GLN A 122 -0.29 23.88 -2.03
N ASN A 123 0.82 24.27 -2.66
CA ASN A 123 1.06 24.07 -4.09
C ASN A 123 1.52 22.64 -4.46
N SER A 124 1.85 21.81 -3.47
CA SER A 124 2.45 20.48 -3.70
C SER A 124 1.71 19.35 -2.97
N ARG A 125 0.51 19.60 -2.41
CA ARG A 125 -0.17 18.61 -1.56
C ARG A 125 -0.45 17.30 -2.31
N PHE A 126 -0.99 17.37 -3.52
CA PHE A 126 -1.19 16.20 -4.37
C PHE A 126 0.07 15.33 -4.47
N MET A 127 1.20 15.93 -4.83
CA MET A 127 2.48 15.23 -5.00
C MET A 127 2.98 14.64 -3.69
N VAL A 128 2.86 15.37 -2.58
CA VAL A 128 3.24 14.89 -1.25
C VAL A 128 2.38 13.68 -0.85
N ILE A 129 1.06 13.72 -1.09
CA ILE A 129 0.17 12.59 -0.79
C ILE A 129 0.58 11.37 -1.63
N VAL A 130 0.84 11.54 -2.93
CA VAL A 130 1.34 10.45 -3.79
C VAL A 130 2.63 9.86 -3.21
N LEU A 131 3.60 10.68 -2.81
CA LEU A 131 4.86 10.22 -2.22
C LEU A 131 4.66 9.52 -0.87
N LEU A 132 3.73 10.01 -0.05
CA LEU A 132 3.37 9.34 1.21
C LEU A 132 2.79 7.96 0.94
N ARG A 133 1.95 7.79 -0.09
CA ARG A 133 1.44 6.46 -0.51
C ARG A 133 2.53 5.49 -0.93
N LEU A 134 3.68 5.98 -1.38
CA LEU A 134 4.80 5.12 -1.77
C LEU A 134 5.59 4.58 -0.57
N THR A 135 5.46 5.22 0.59
CA THR A 135 6.31 4.98 1.76
C THR A 135 5.54 4.50 2.98
N LEU A 136 4.27 4.88 3.09
CA LEU A 136 3.43 4.63 4.24
C LEU A 136 2.15 3.87 3.84
N PRO A 137 1.64 3.02 4.75
CA PRO A 137 0.38 2.31 4.58
C PRO A 137 -0.83 3.22 4.27
N VAL A 138 -1.78 2.69 3.48
CA VAL A 138 -2.94 3.44 2.98
C VAL A 138 -3.83 3.91 4.13
N ASP A 139 -4.25 3.01 5.00
CA ASP A 139 -4.90 3.26 6.29
C ASP A 139 -4.34 4.49 7.04
N ILE A 140 -3.06 4.48 7.43
CA ILE A 140 -2.45 5.51 8.30
C ILE A 140 -2.51 6.88 7.64
N VAL A 141 -2.07 6.96 6.38
CA VAL A 141 -2.04 8.22 5.63
C VAL A 141 -3.46 8.74 5.36
N SER A 142 -4.44 7.85 5.18
CA SER A 142 -5.84 8.24 4.95
C SER A 142 -6.46 8.91 6.17
N TYR A 143 -6.30 8.30 7.35
CA TYR A 143 -6.76 8.89 8.60
C TYR A 143 -6.05 10.20 8.90
N ALA A 144 -4.73 10.26 8.71
CA ALA A 144 -3.93 11.47 8.94
C ALA A 144 -4.39 12.66 8.09
N ILE A 145 -4.50 12.48 6.77
CA ILE A 145 -4.93 13.54 5.86
C ILE A 145 -6.40 13.89 6.10
N GLY A 146 -7.23 12.92 6.52
CA GLY A 146 -8.62 13.12 6.87
C GLY A 146 -8.84 14.17 7.95
N PHE A 147 -7.92 14.33 8.91
CA PHE A 147 -7.99 15.38 9.93
C PHE A 147 -7.66 16.79 9.42
N THR A 148 -7.07 16.90 8.23
CA THR A 148 -6.61 18.18 7.72
C THR A 148 -7.64 18.84 6.82
N SER A 149 -8.27 19.90 7.35
CA SER A 149 -9.31 20.66 6.67
C SER A 149 -8.90 21.21 5.29
N SER A 150 -7.60 21.44 5.05
CA SER A 150 -7.11 22.04 3.82
C SER A 150 -7.06 21.11 2.60
N VAL A 151 -7.18 19.78 2.79
CA VAL A 151 -7.18 18.82 1.68
C VAL A 151 -8.61 18.47 1.31
N SER A 152 -8.95 18.61 0.02
CA SER A 152 -10.26 18.23 -0.51
C SER A 152 -10.33 16.72 -0.75
N LEU A 153 -11.54 16.15 -0.68
CA LEU A 153 -11.77 14.72 -0.94
C LEU A 153 -11.29 14.33 -2.34
N LEU A 154 -11.54 15.17 -3.35
CA LEU A 154 -11.14 14.89 -4.74
C LEU A 154 -9.62 14.84 -4.89
N GLU A 155 -8.92 15.85 -4.39
CA GLU A 155 -7.44 15.91 -4.42
C GLU A 155 -6.83 14.70 -3.74
N TYR A 156 -7.35 14.34 -2.57
CA TYR A 156 -6.95 13.16 -1.83
C TYR A 156 -7.20 11.85 -2.61
N THR A 157 -8.37 11.71 -3.23
CA THR A 157 -8.78 10.49 -3.94
C THR A 157 -7.90 10.27 -5.16
N LEU A 158 -7.68 11.32 -5.96
CA LEU A 158 -6.82 11.24 -7.14
C LEU A 158 -5.36 10.95 -6.77
N ALA A 159 -4.84 11.61 -5.73
CA ALA A 159 -3.48 11.35 -5.25
C ALA A 159 -3.32 9.92 -4.74
N THR A 160 -4.34 9.41 -4.03
CA THR A 160 -4.36 8.02 -3.55
C THR A 160 -4.40 7.05 -4.71
N LEU A 161 -5.27 7.27 -5.69
CA LEU A 161 -5.40 6.42 -6.88
C LEU A 161 -4.06 6.29 -7.63
N VAL A 162 -3.38 7.40 -7.87
CA VAL A 162 -2.05 7.40 -8.52
C VAL A 162 -1.02 6.67 -7.65
N GLY A 163 -0.96 6.98 -6.35
CA GLY A 163 0.00 6.39 -5.43
C GLY A 163 -0.14 4.88 -5.27
N VAL A 164 -1.38 4.37 -5.16
CA VAL A 164 -1.64 2.94 -4.97
C VAL A 164 -1.53 2.15 -6.27
N THR A 165 -1.75 2.77 -7.44
CA THR A 165 -1.69 2.10 -8.75
C THR A 165 -0.38 1.36 -8.94
N TRP A 166 0.75 2.03 -8.73
CA TRP A 166 2.07 1.39 -8.86
C TRP A 166 2.21 0.18 -7.93
N PHE A 167 1.80 0.32 -6.67
CA PHE A 167 1.83 -0.75 -5.67
C PHE A 167 0.94 -1.92 -6.07
N SER A 168 -0.29 -1.67 -6.53
CA SER A 168 -1.23 -2.71 -6.90
C SER A 168 -0.70 -3.59 -8.03
N PHE A 169 -0.12 -2.98 -9.07
CA PHE A 169 0.51 -3.72 -10.15
C PHE A 169 1.75 -4.47 -9.68
N ALA A 170 2.67 -3.80 -8.97
CA ALA A 170 3.90 -4.44 -8.50
C ALA A 170 3.59 -5.68 -7.61
N PHE A 171 2.72 -5.55 -6.62
CA PHE A 171 2.40 -6.63 -5.69
C PHE A 171 1.59 -7.75 -6.32
N ALA A 172 0.67 -7.44 -7.24
CA ALA A 172 -0.08 -8.50 -7.94
C ALA A 172 0.87 -9.35 -8.79
N TYR A 173 1.67 -8.74 -9.67
CA TYR A 173 2.58 -9.49 -10.54
C TYR A 173 3.70 -10.20 -9.78
N LEU A 174 4.24 -9.61 -8.70
CA LEU A 174 5.16 -10.30 -7.82
C LEU A 174 4.50 -11.48 -7.11
N GLY A 175 3.28 -11.30 -6.60
CA GLY A 175 2.54 -12.32 -5.90
C GLY A 175 2.17 -13.52 -6.78
N ASP A 176 1.76 -13.25 -8.03
CA ASP A 176 1.55 -14.29 -9.04
C ASP A 176 2.83 -15.08 -9.32
N ALA A 177 3.93 -14.37 -9.59
CA ALA A 177 5.21 -14.99 -9.90
C ALA A 177 5.75 -15.83 -8.73
N LEU A 178 5.51 -15.38 -7.48
CA LEU A 178 5.86 -16.10 -6.25
C LEU A 178 5.08 -17.42 -6.13
N LEU A 179 3.77 -17.40 -6.35
CA LEU A 179 2.90 -18.56 -6.12
C LEU A 179 2.84 -19.54 -7.29
N THR A 180 3.05 -19.06 -8.51
CA THR A 180 3.17 -19.90 -9.71
C THR A 180 4.56 -20.52 -9.87
N GLY A 181 5.54 -20.05 -9.08
CA GLY A 181 6.93 -20.52 -9.16
C GLY A 181 7.66 -20.02 -10.41
N ASN A 182 7.20 -18.93 -11.02
CA ASN A 182 7.82 -18.33 -12.21
C ASN A 182 9.10 -17.55 -11.83
N LYS A 183 10.17 -18.31 -11.60
CA LYS A 183 11.49 -17.81 -11.18
C LYS A 183 12.09 -16.71 -12.07
N PRO A 184 12.03 -16.74 -13.42
CA PRO A 184 12.61 -15.68 -14.24
C PRO A 184 11.87 -14.34 -14.06
N LEU A 185 10.52 -14.34 -14.03
CA LEU A 185 9.74 -13.13 -13.80
C LEU A 185 10.01 -12.52 -12.41
N LEU A 186 10.21 -13.35 -11.39
CA LEU A 186 10.61 -12.90 -10.05
C LEU A 186 11.96 -12.19 -10.05
N ILE A 187 12.95 -12.74 -10.75
CA ILE A 187 14.30 -12.17 -10.83
C ILE A 187 14.26 -10.82 -11.55
N GLU A 188 13.49 -10.73 -12.64
CA GLU A 188 13.33 -9.48 -13.39
C GLU A 188 12.64 -8.38 -12.58
N LEU A 189 11.52 -8.69 -11.93
CA LEU A 189 10.77 -7.71 -11.12
C LEU A 189 11.56 -7.28 -9.87
N THR A 190 12.25 -8.22 -9.21
CA THR A 190 13.10 -7.90 -8.06
C THR A 190 14.30 -7.07 -8.49
N GLY A 191 14.94 -7.43 -9.61
CA GLY A 191 16.05 -6.68 -10.20
C GLY A 191 15.66 -5.26 -10.60
N ALA A 192 14.53 -5.09 -11.29
CA ALA A 192 13.99 -3.79 -11.65
C ALA A 192 13.70 -2.92 -10.41
N SER A 193 13.11 -3.51 -9.37
CA SER A 193 12.82 -2.83 -8.10
C SER A 193 14.09 -2.35 -7.41
N LEU A 194 15.13 -3.19 -7.36
CA LEU A 194 16.43 -2.83 -6.80
C LEU A 194 17.13 -1.73 -7.61
N LEU A 195 17.03 -1.76 -8.93
CA LEU A 195 17.61 -0.73 -9.81
C LEU A 195 16.92 0.63 -9.63
N ILE A 196 15.60 0.65 -9.55
CA ILE A 196 14.82 1.88 -9.27
C ILE A 196 15.22 2.44 -7.90
N PHE A 197 15.29 1.58 -6.88
CA PHE A 197 15.66 1.98 -5.53
C PHE A 197 17.10 2.49 -5.46
N PHE A 198 18.03 1.82 -6.14
CA PHE A 198 19.44 2.22 -6.23
C PHE A 198 19.60 3.54 -6.99
N GLY A 199 18.88 3.72 -8.09
CA GLY A 199 18.85 4.96 -8.86
C GLY A 199 18.32 6.14 -8.04
N ALA A 200 17.19 5.95 -7.35
CA ALA A 200 16.63 6.95 -6.45
C ALA A 200 17.60 7.29 -5.30
N TRP A 201 18.28 6.30 -4.74
CA TRP A 201 19.28 6.51 -3.69
C TRP A 201 20.52 7.28 -4.18
N LEU A 202 21.04 6.97 -5.37
CA LEU A 202 22.13 7.70 -5.99
C LEU A 202 21.75 9.15 -6.31
N TRP A 203 20.53 9.36 -6.78
CA TRP A 203 20.00 10.69 -7.05
C TRP A 203 19.90 11.53 -5.77
N LEU A 204 19.30 10.98 -4.70
CA LEU A 204 19.23 11.65 -3.40
C LEU A 204 20.61 11.95 -2.80
N ARG A 205 21.61 11.07 -3.01
CA ARG A 205 23.00 11.32 -2.59
C ARG A 205 23.66 12.47 -3.35
N ARG A 206 23.31 12.69 -4.63
CA ARG A 206 23.84 13.81 -5.41
C ARG A 206 23.23 15.14 -4.97
N THR A 207 21.96 15.16 -4.59
CA THR A 207 21.27 16.38 -4.14
C THR A 207 21.77 16.86 -2.77
N HIS A 208 22.16 15.94 -1.88
CA HIS A 208 22.69 16.26 -0.54
C HIS A 208 24.17 16.69 -0.52
N ARG A 209 24.92 16.57 -1.63
CA ARG A 209 26.32 17.02 -1.74
C ARG A 209 26.47 18.46 -2.27
N ARG A 210 25.35 19.14 -2.56
CA ARG A 210 25.31 20.49 -3.17
C ARG A 210 24.88 21.61 -2.22
N ASN A 211 24.60 21.28 -0.95
CA ASN A 211 24.43 22.22 0.17
C ASN A 211 25.53 21.98 1.19
#